data_AF-A0A6C9EEC3-F1
#
_entry.id   AF-A0A6C9EEC3-F1
#
_cell.length_a   1.000
_cell.length_b   1.000
_cell.length_c   1.000
_cell.angle_alpha   90.00
_cell.angle_beta   90.00
_cell.angle_gamma   90.00
#
_symmetry.space_group_name_H-M   'P 1'
#
loop_
_entity.id
_entity.type
_entity.pdbx_description
1 polymer ?
#
loop_
_entity_poly.entity_id
_entity_poly.type
_entity_poly.pdbx_seq_one_letter_code
_entity_poly.pdbx_strand_id
1 'polypeptide(L)'
;MDRKISYPHFGDNSGDNPLSYPHTGDNLVDSLGITFRAHNRCLRNAVRRDMRVSVPIDSSDAKATSSGDTTRRDGFGTPHAGANTNVSNGPTDARSTNRRIMALALPTFGQLIAEPTFILIDTAIVGHIGDAALAGLSIGSTIILTAVGLCIFLAYSTTAQVAHLLGAGRRREGLQAGIDGLWLALSIGTVLGLGLFAAAEPLCRALGGQGEVLEQAVTYTRAIVLGAPGILIVHAANGIFRGLQKDRITLIAAVGGAVVNTVLDVLFVIVLNWGIAGSGVATLVAQWFMGLFLVIPAILWSRADGASLRPRLAGIAAAGGDGLPLFIRTLAIRAATVTTVACAARMGTAVLAGFQA
;
A
#
# COMPACT_ATOMS: atom_id res chain seq x y z
N MET A 1 43.33 -72.30 -25.19
CA MET A 1 42.40 -71.17 -25.48
C MET A 1 42.70 -70.11 -24.42
N ASP A 2 43.61 -69.18 -24.74
CA ASP A 2 43.32 -67.74 -24.96
C ASP A 2 42.84 -67.03 -23.66
N ARG A 3 43.35 -65.90 -23.16
CA ARG A 3 44.40 -64.94 -23.55
C ARG A 3 44.55 -63.93 -22.38
N LYS A 4 45.81 -63.48 -22.13
CA LYS A 4 46.30 -62.14 -21.70
C LYS A 4 45.56 -61.37 -20.58
N ILE A 5 46.13 -61.15 -19.38
CA ILE A 5 47.23 -60.22 -18.99
C ILE A 5 46.85 -58.72 -19.12
N SER A 6 46.62 -58.00 -18.02
CA SER A 6 47.57 -57.01 -17.43
C SER A 6 46.95 -56.12 -16.33
N TYR A 7 47.69 -56.00 -15.23
CA TYR A 7 47.54 -55.21 -13.98
C TYR A 7 47.80 -53.69 -14.23
N PRO A 8 47.66 -52.71 -13.27
CA PRO A 8 47.93 -52.88 -11.83
C PRO A 8 47.14 -52.03 -10.78
N HIS A 9 47.26 -52.51 -9.54
CA HIS A 9 47.24 -51.72 -8.30
C HIS A 9 48.69 -51.36 -7.92
N PHE A 10 48.94 -50.09 -7.57
CA PHE A 10 50.04 -49.45 -6.79
C PHE A 10 50.23 -48.04 -7.38
N GLY A 11 50.38 -46.94 -6.66
CA GLY A 11 50.52 -46.65 -5.24
C GLY A 11 50.83 -45.14 -5.12
N ASP A 12 50.40 -44.57 -3.99
CA ASP A 12 50.95 -43.44 -3.23
C ASP A 12 51.84 -42.39 -3.95
N ASN A 13 51.46 -41.10 -3.91
CA ASN A 13 52.33 -40.07 -3.33
C ASN A 13 51.65 -38.71 -3.10
N SER A 14 52.06 -38.09 -2.01
CA SER A 14 51.89 -36.73 -1.52
C SER A 14 51.97 -35.59 -2.55
N GLY A 15 51.18 -34.52 -2.31
CA GLY A 15 51.46 -33.18 -2.84
C GLY A 15 50.23 -32.31 -3.01
N ASP A 16 50.03 -31.38 -2.08
CA ASP A 16 49.41 -30.06 -2.22
C ASP A 16 48.26 -29.88 -3.23
N ASN A 17 47.06 -29.56 -2.71
CA ASN A 17 46.29 -28.49 -3.34
C ASN A 17 45.42 -27.73 -2.31
N PRO A 18 45.52 -26.39 -2.24
CA PRO A 18 44.68 -25.54 -1.43
C PRO A 18 43.37 -25.33 -2.18
N LEU A 19 42.22 -25.49 -1.53
CA LEU A 19 40.92 -24.89 -1.92
C LEU A 19 39.84 -25.37 -0.93
N SER A 20 39.91 -24.86 0.31
CA SER A 20 38.74 -24.82 1.17
C SER A 20 37.79 -23.76 0.63
N TYR A 21 36.74 -24.18 -0.08
CA TYR A 21 35.63 -23.31 -0.43
C TYR A 21 34.86 -22.94 0.84
N PRO A 22 34.62 -21.64 1.12
CA PRO A 22 33.80 -21.26 2.26
C PRO A 22 32.32 -21.61 1.98
N HIS A 23 31.65 -22.14 3.00
CA HIS A 23 30.20 -22.35 3.01
C HIS A 23 29.49 -20.98 2.95
N THR A 24 29.11 -20.54 1.74
CA THR A 24 28.43 -19.26 1.47
C THR A 24 26.92 -19.30 1.74
N GLY A 25 26.36 -20.44 2.19
CA GLY A 25 24.92 -20.60 2.44
C GLY A 25 24.41 -19.97 3.74
N ASP A 26 25.23 -19.98 4.81
CA ASP A 26 24.76 -19.59 6.14
C ASP A 26 24.82 -18.07 6.38
N ASN A 27 25.76 -17.40 5.71
CA ASN A 27 25.93 -15.95 5.85
C ASN A 27 24.77 -15.13 5.26
N LEU A 28 24.05 -15.65 4.26
CA LEU A 28 22.91 -14.93 3.66
C LEU A 28 21.68 -14.99 4.57
N VAL A 29 21.40 -16.15 5.16
CA VAL A 29 20.27 -16.36 6.09
C VAL A 29 20.50 -15.60 7.41
N ASP A 30 21.73 -15.59 7.92
CA ASP A 30 22.08 -14.79 9.10
C ASP A 30 22.12 -13.28 8.79
N SER A 31 22.57 -12.86 7.61
CA SER A 31 22.54 -11.45 7.20
C SER A 31 21.10 -10.94 6.98
N LEU A 32 20.21 -11.77 6.41
CA LEU A 32 18.76 -11.51 6.34
C LEU A 32 18.13 -11.48 7.75
N GLY A 33 18.51 -12.40 8.64
CA GLY A 33 18.02 -12.45 10.03
C GLY A 33 18.52 -11.30 10.92
N ILE A 34 19.73 -10.79 10.69
CA ILE A 34 20.30 -9.61 11.37
C ILE A 34 19.66 -8.33 10.83
N THR A 35 19.46 -8.23 9.51
CA THR A 35 18.76 -7.11 8.88
C THR A 35 17.30 -7.04 9.34
N PHE A 36 16.60 -8.17 9.42
CA PHE A 36 15.23 -8.24 9.94
C PHE A 36 15.16 -7.83 11.42
N ARG A 37 16.09 -8.29 12.27
CA ARG A 37 16.15 -7.91 13.70
C ARG A 37 16.57 -6.45 13.93
N ALA A 38 17.45 -5.90 13.10
CA ALA A 38 17.85 -4.50 13.14
C ALA A 38 16.70 -3.58 12.69
N HIS A 39 16.01 -3.96 11.60
CA HIS A 39 14.85 -3.24 11.09
C HIS A 39 13.70 -3.24 12.11
N ASN A 40 13.42 -4.39 12.74
CA ASN A 40 12.37 -4.53 13.76
C ASN A 40 12.70 -3.78 15.08
N ARG A 41 13.99 -3.61 15.42
CA ARG A 41 14.43 -2.72 16.51
C ARG A 41 14.28 -1.24 16.15
N CYS A 42 14.63 -0.86 14.92
CA CYS A 42 14.46 0.50 14.43
C CYS A 42 12.97 0.88 14.39
N LEU A 43 12.10 -0.05 13.96
CA LEU A 43 10.64 0.08 13.96
C LEU A 43 10.09 0.22 15.38
N ARG A 44 10.55 -0.61 16.33
CA ARG A 44 10.17 -0.51 17.75
C ARG A 44 10.59 0.82 18.37
N ASN A 45 11.74 1.36 17.98
CA ASN A 45 12.24 2.65 18.44
C ASN A 45 11.54 3.84 17.77
N ALA A 46 11.17 3.73 16.49
CA ALA A 46 10.35 4.72 15.79
C ALA A 46 8.92 4.76 16.36
N VAL A 47 8.31 3.60 16.58
CA VAL A 47 6.98 3.45 17.22
C VAL A 47 7.01 3.97 18.67
N ARG A 48 8.08 3.72 19.44
CA ARG A 48 8.25 4.26 20.79
C ARG A 48 8.50 5.77 20.83
N ARG A 49 9.19 6.34 19.83
CA ARG A 49 9.40 7.80 19.73
C ARG A 49 8.09 8.53 19.41
N ASP A 50 7.26 7.98 18.52
CA ASP A 50 5.94 8.54 18.21
C ASP A 50 4.93 8.39 19.37
N MET A 51 5.11 7.41 20.27
CA MET A 51 4.27 7.21 21.45
C MET A 51 4.45 8.32 22.52
N ARG A 52 5.53 9.12 22.45
CA ARG A 52 5.73 10.30 23.32
C ARG A 52 5.13 11.59 22.76
N VAL A 53 4.69 11.60 21.51
CA VAL A 53 3.97 12.74 20.92
C VAL A 53 2.46 12.46 20.98
N SER A 54 1.99 12.18 22.19
CA SER A 54 0.57 12.30 22.51
C SER A 54 0.28 13.79 22.63
N VAL A 55 -0.26 14.40 21.58
CA VAL A 55 -0.84 15.74 21.70
C VAL A 55 -1.98 15.64 22.71
N PRO A 56 -1.98 16.41 23.81
CA PRO A 56 -3.14 16.45 24.68
C PRO A 56 -4.31 16.99 23.85
N ILE A 57 -5.37 16.21 23.72
CA ILE A 57 -6.67 16.76 23.35
C ILE A 57 -7.17 17.44 24.61
N ASP A 58 -7.21 18.76 24.58
CA ASP A 58 -7.77 19.57 25.64
C ASP A 58 -9.26 19.23 25.78
N SER A 59 -9.64 18.55 26.86
CA SER A 59 -11.00 18.11 27.15
C SER A 59 -11.89 19.24 27.70
N SER A 60 -11.47 20.49 27.56
CA SER A 60 -12.12 21.66 28.17
C SER A 60 -13.45 22.06 27.51
N ASP A 61 -13.74 21.61 26.28
CA ASP A 61 -14.96 22.00 25.56
C ASP A 61 -16.16 21.06 25.78
N ALA A 62 -15.99 19.95 26.52
CA ALA A 62 -17.05 18.95 26.71
C ALA A 62 -17.95 19.20 27.94
N LYS A 63 -17.78 20.32 28.67
CA LYS A 63 -18.51 20.57 29.94
C LYS A 63 -19.38 21.82 29.95
N ALA A 64 -19.90 22.24 28.80
CA ALA A 64 -20.79 23.41 28.71
C ALA A 64 -22.15 23.12 28.03
N THR A 65 -22.76 21.95 28.28
CA THR A 65 -24.17 21.73 27.91
C THR A 65 -24.90 20.83 28.92
N SER A 66 -24.93 21.19 30.20
CA SER A 66 -25.87 20.57 31.15
C SER A 66 -25.97 21.39 32.45
N SER A 67 -26.90 22.34 32.49
CA SER A 67 -27.64 22.69 33.70
C SER A 67 -28.76 23.65 33.33
N GLY A 68 -30.00 23.23 33.54
CA GLY A 68 -31.16 24.11 33.44
C GLY A 68 -31.19 25.11 34.60
N ASP A 69 -31.97 26.17 34.47
CA ASP A 69 -33.27 26.28 35.13
C ASP A 69 -33.79 27.72 35.02
N THR A 70 -35.10 27.78 35.08
CA THR A 70 -36.05 28.89 35.11
C THR A 70 -35.73 30.06 36.04
N THR A 71 -36.43 31.17 35.76
CA THR A 71 -36.91 32.25 36.66
C THR A 71 -36.33 33.67 36.48
N ARG A 72 -37.27 34.57 36.12
CA ARG A 72 -37.51 35.90 36.71
C ARG A 72 -36.49 37.03 36.42
N ARG A 73 -36.90 37.97 35.57
CA ARG A 73 -36.38 39.33 35.49
C ARG A 73 -37.26 40.27 36.31
N ASP A 74 -36.70 40.81 37.39
CA ASP A 74 -37.04 42.09 38.00
C ASP A 74 -35.70 42.73 38.43
N GLY A 75 -35.50 44.03 38.23
CA GLY A 75 -34.48 44.77 38.97
C GLY A 75 -33.47 45.59 38.16
N PHE A 76 -33.68 46.89 38.21
CA PHE A 76 -32.83 48.02 37.84
C PHE A 76 -31.56 48.10 38.72
N GLY A 77 -30.37 48.39 38.16
CA GLY A 77 -29.15 48.64 38.95
C GLY A 77 -27.83 48.74 38.16
N THR A 78 -27.41 49.98 37.90
CA THR A 78 -26.06 50.59 37.69
C THR A 78 -24.83 49.79 37.16
N PRO A 79 -23.95 50.43 36.35
CA PRO A 79 -22.79 49.80 35.73
C PRO A 79 -21.56 49.81 36.66
N HIS A 80 -21.04 48.63 37.01
CA HIS A 80 -19.69 48.51 37.56
C HIS A 80 -18.69 48.19 36.45
N ALA A 81 -17.83 49.17 36.19
CA ALA A 81 -16.58 49.00 35.50
C ALA A 81 -15.67 48.02 36.27
N GLY A 82 -15.02 47.10 35.55
CA GLY A 82 -13.92 46.31 36.09
C GLY A 82 -13.99 44.81 35.80
N ALA A 83 -13.86 44.44 34.53
CA ALA A 83 -13.16 43.22 34.12
C ALA A 83 -13.06 43.25 32.60
N ASN A 84 -11.96 43.78 32.09
CA ASN A 84 -11.53 43.49 30.74
C ASN A 84 -11.25 41.98 30.70
N THR A 85 -12.26 41.16 30.42
CA THR A 85 -12.03 39.91 29.73
C THR A 85 -11.57 40.30 28.33
N ASN A 86 -10.28 40.63 28.25
CA ASN A 86 -9.52 40.30 27.07
C ASN A 86 -9.72 38.79 26.89
N VAL A 87 -10.78 38.43 26.19
CA VAL A 87 -10.77 37.23 25.37
C VAL A 87 -9.64 37.51 24.41
N SER A 88 -8.43 37.18 24.85
CA SER A 88 -7.30 37.00 23.99
C SER A 88 -7.71 35.85 23.09
N ASN A 89 -8.44 36.18 22.03
CA ASN A 89 -8.30 35.53 20.74
C ASN A 89 -6.86 35.79 20.31
N GLY A 90 -5.91 35.17 21.03
CA GLY A 90 -4.55 35.07 20.56
C GLY A 90 -4.64 34.45 19.18
N PRO A 91 -3.86 34.93 18.20
CA PRO A 91 -3.81 34.28 16.91
C PRO A 91 -3.45 32.83 17.18
N THR A 92 -4.40 31.91 16.98
CA THR A 92 -4.10 30.48 16.95
C THR A 92 -3.05 30.34 15.86
N ASP A 93 -1.83 30.12 16.34
CA ASP A 93 -0.59 30.54 15.75
C ASP A 93 -0.50 30.01 14.31
N ALA A 94 -0.74 30.87 13.31
CA ALA A 94 -0.82 30.46 11.90
C ALA A 94 0.44 29.70 11.46
N ARG A 95 1.57 29.99 12.13
CA ARG A 95 2.84 29.28 11.97
C ARG A 95 2.81 27.85 12.51
N SER A 96 2.12 27.60 13.62
CA SER A 96 1.89 26.25 14.19
C SER A 96 0.94 25.42 13.31
N THR A 97 -0.11 26.04 12.78
CA THR A 97 -1.06 25.41 11.83
C THR A 97 -0.36 25.09 10.50
N ASN A 98 0.38 26.04 9.92
CA ASN A 98 1.16 25.81 8.70
C ASN A 98 2.19 24.70 8.87
N ARG A 99 2.90 24.65 10.00
CA ARG A 99 3.83 23.55 10.29
C ARG A 99 3.13 22.20 10.37
N ARG A 100 1.91 22.16 10.93
CA ARG A 100 1.09 20.93 11.01
C ARG A 100 0.59 20.50 9.64
N ILE A 101 0.13 21.45 8.82
CA ILE A 101 -0.24 21.22 7.42
C ILE A 101 0.97 20.69 6.63
N MET A 102 2.14 21.33 6.74
CA MET A 102 3.36 20.87 6.05
C MET A 102 3.80 19.48 6.51
N ALA A 103 3.63 19.15 7.80
CA ALA A 103 3.99 17.84 8.35
C ALA A 103 3.10 16.70 7.82
N LEU A 104 1.87 17.00 7.36
CA LEU A 104 0.96 16.05 6.71
C LEU A 104 1.09 16.08 5.18
N ALA A 105 1.25 17.27 4.61
CA ALA A 105 1.33 17.48 3.17
C ALA A 105 2.61 16.87 2.58
N LEU A 106 3.77 17.08 3.20
CA LEU A 106 5.05 16.62 2.63
C LEU A 106 5.12 15.09 2.49
N PRO A 107 4.73 14.28 3.50
CA PRO A 107 4.65 12.83 3.34
C PRO A 107 3.62 12.40 2.29
N THR A 108 2.48 13.09 2.24
CA THR A 108 1.43 12.80 1.27
C THR A 108 1.93 13.05 -0.16
N PHE A 109 2.58 14.19 -0.42
CA PHE A 109 3.20 14.49 -1.72
C PHE A 109 4.25 13.45 -2.10
N GLY A 110 5.12 13.05 -1.16
CA GLY A 110 6.09 11.99 -1.39
C GLY A 110 5.43 10.67 -1.80
N GLN A 111 4.32 10.31 -1.15
CA GLN A 111 3.55 9.12 -1.49
C GLN A 111 2.91 9.24 -2.88
N LEU A 112 2.40 10.41 -3.25
CA LEU A 112 1.82 10.66 -4.58
C LEU A 112 2.83 10.55 -5.72
N ILE A 113 4.09 10.91 -5.49
CA ILE A 113 5.16 10.82 -6.51
C ILE A 113 5.75 9.41 -6.56
N ALA A 114 5.83 8.72 -5.42
CA ALA A 114 6.44 7.39 -5.35
C ALA A 114 5.76 6.37 -6.28
N GLU A 115 4.42 6.41 -6.38
CA GLU A 115 3.65 5.44 -7.15
C GLU A 115 3.83 5.60 -8.68
N PRO A 116 3.80 6.80 -9.28
CA PRO A 116 4.21 7.00 -10.68
C PRO A 116 5.69 6.68 -10.94
N THR A 117 6.60 7.04 -10.03
CA THR A 117 8.03 6.74 -10.19
C THR A 117 8.28 5.24 -10.23
N PHE A 118 7.57 4.49 -9.39
CA PHE A 118 7.59 3.02 -9.40
C PHE A 118 7.24 2.46 -10.79
N ILE A 119 6.13 2.90 -11.37
CA ILE A 119 5.68 2.42 -12.69
C ILE A 119 6.69 2.77 -13.78
N LEU A 120 7.32 3.95 -13.71
CA LEU A 120 8.35 4.37 -14.68
C LEU A 120 9.59 3.49 -14.61
N ILE A 121 10.03 3.08 -13.41
CA ILE A 121 11.18 2.19 -13.24
C ILE A 121 10.87 0.81 -13.83
N ASP A 122 9.72 0.23 -13.51
CA ASP A 122 9.30 -1.08 -14.04
C ASP A 122 9.24 -1.06 -15.57
N THR A 123 8.65 -0.01 -16.13
CA THR A 123 8.57 0.24 -17.57
C THR A 123 9.95 0.33 -18.20
N ALA A 124 10.89 1.05 -17.57
CA ALA A 124 12.26 1.19 -18.07
C ALA A 124 13.04 -0.13 -18.05
N ILE A 125 12.85 -0.96 -17.00
CA ILE A 125 13.52 -2.26 -16.88
C ILE A 125 12.93 -3.24 -17.90
N VAL A 126 11.61 -3.34 -18.01
CA VAL A 126 10.96 -4.23 -18.98
C VAL A 126 11.18 -3.79 -20.42
N GLY A 127 11.30 -2.48 -20.66
CA GLY A 127 11.64 -1.92 -21.97
C GLY A 127 13.00 -2.39 -22.50
N HIS A 128 13.94 -2.79 -21.63
CA HIS A 128 15.21 -3.40 -22.08
C HIS A 128 15.05 -4.82 -22.65
N ILE A 129 13.94 -5.51 -22.33
CA ILE A 129 13.68 -6.88 -22.79
C ILE A 129 13.20 -6.89 -24.25
N GLY A 130 12.41 -5.90 -24.65
CA GLY A 130 11.95 -5.71 -26.02
C GLY A 130 10.54 -5.11 -26.12
N ASP A 131 10.17 -4.69 -27.34
CA ASP A 131 8.92 -3.98 -27.61
C ASP A 131 7.67 -4.83 -27.30
N ALA A 132 7.72 -6.14 -27.59
CA ALA A 132 6.62 -7.05 -27.31
C ALA A 132 6.35 -7.22 -25.80
N ALA A 133 7.41 -7.24 -24.99
CA ALA A 133 7.31 -7.29 -23.54
C ALA A 133 6.75 -5.98 -22.98
N LEU A 134 7.18 -4.83 -23.51
CA LEU A 134 6.64 -3.53 -23.09
C LEU A 134 5.16 -3.36 -23.45
N ALA A 135 4.76 -3.79 -24.65
CA ALA A 135 3.35 -3.82 -25.05
C ALA A 135 2.53 -4.78 -24.16
N GLY A 136 3.07 -5.96 -23.84
CA GLY A 136 2.45 -6.91 -22.93
C GLY A 136 2.29 -6.37 -21.51
N LEU A 137 3.31 -5.66 -21.00
CA LEU A 137 3.30 -4.99 -19.70
C LEU A 137 2.19 -3.95 -19.64
N SER A 138 2.04 -3.14 -20.70
CA SER A 138 1.00 -2.11 -20.79
C SER A 138 -0.41 -2.70 -20.72
N ILE A 139 -0.67 -3.79 -21.46
CA ILE A 139 -1.96 -4.50 -21.43
C ILE A 139 -2.24 -5.05 -20.02
N GLY A 140 -1.30 -5.83 -19.46
CA GLY A 140 -1.51 -6.45 -18.15
C GLY A 140 -1.58 -5.43 -17.01
N SER A 141 -0.79 -4.35 -17.08
CA SER A 141 -0.85 -3.24 -16.13
C SER A 141 -2.19 -2.51 -16.21
N THR A 142 -2.73 -2.34 -17.41
CA THR A 142 -4.08 -1.76 -17.59
C THR A 142 -5.15 -2.61 -16.92
N ILE A 143 -5.09 -3.94 -17.05
CA ILE A 143 -6.03 -4.87 -16.40
C ILE A 143 -5.96 -4.70 -14.88
N ILE A 144 -4.77 -4.84 -14.28
CA ILE A 144 -4.62 -4.81 -12.83
C ILE A 144 -4.95 -3.43 -12.25
N LEU A 145 -4.50 -2.34 -12.88
CA LEU A 145 -4.77 -0.97 -12.44
C LEU A 145 -6.25 -0.61 -12.55
N THR A 146 -6.95 -1.14 -13.56
CA THR A 146 -8.40 -0.96 -13.69
C THR A 146 -9.12 -1.69 -12.57
N ALA A 147 -8.79 -2.97 -12.37
CA ALA A 147 -9.41 -3.82 -11.34
C ALA A 147 -9.16 -3.27 -9.93
N VAL A 148 -7.91 -2.97 -9.58
CA VAL A 148 -7.53 -2.37 -8.30
C VAL A 148 -8.10 -0.96 -8.16
N GLY A 149 -8.10 -0.17 -9.25
CA GLY A 149 -8.64 1.18 -9.26
C GLY A 149 -10.13 1.23 -8.94
N LEU A 150 -10.91 0.20 -9.31
CA LEU A 150 -12.30 0.06 -8.88
C LEU A 150 -12.41 -0.22 -7.38
N CYS A 151 -11.43 -0.89 -6.78
CA CYS A 151 -11.37 -1.20 -5.35
C CYS A 151 -10.80 -0.07 -4.48
N ILE A 152 -10.42 1.08 -5.05
CA ILE A 152 -9.86 2.20 -4.27
C ILE A 152 -10.85 2.73 -3.20
N PHE A 153 -12.15 2.48 -3.39
CA PHE A 153 -13.17 2.80 -2.39
C PHE A 153 -12.88 2.18 -1.02
N LEU A 154 -12.19 1.03 -0.95
CA LEU A 154 -11.80 0.43 0.33
C LEU A 154 -10.92 1.39 1.13
N ALA A 155 -9.90 1.96 0.48
CA ALA A 155 -9.00 2.91 1.14
C ALA A 155 -9.77 4.12 1.68
N TYR A 156 -10.68 4.69 0.88
CA TYR A 156 -11.45 5.88 1.27
C TYR A 156 -12.51 5.57 2.34
N SER A 157 -13.21 4.45 2.23
CA SER A 157 -14.20 4.01 3.22
C SER A 157 -13.53 3.76 4.58
N THR A 158 -12.41 3.02 4.58
CA THR A 158 -11.64 2.78 5.81
C THR A 158 -11.09 4.08 6.39
N THR A 159 -10.59 5.01 5.56
CA THR A 159 -10.14 6.33 6.03
C THR A 159 -11.26 7.08 6.75
N ALA A 160 -12.44 7.16 6.14
CA ALA A 160 -13.57 7.90 6.69
C ALA A 160 -14.05 7.29 8.02
N GLN A 161 -14.19 5.96 8.09
CA GLN A 161 -14.62 5.27 9.30
C GLN A 161 -13.62 5.45 10.44
N VAL A 162 -12.33 5.22 10.17
CA VAL A 162 -11.26 5.34 11.18
C VAL A 162 -11.16 6.79 11.67
N ALA A 163 -11.17 7.77 10.77
CA ALA A 163 -11.09 9.18 11.12
C ALA A 163 -12.29 9.64 11.94
N HIS A 164 -13.51 9.22 11.58
CA HIS A 164 -14.73 9.60 12.29
C HIS A 164 -14.74 9.01 13.71
N LEU A 165 -14.45 7.71 13.86
CA LEU A 165 -14.40 7.06 15.16
C LEU A 165 -13.26 7.60 16.05
N LEU A 166 -12.12 7.95 15.44
CA LEU A 166 -11.03 8.60 16.15
C LEU A 166 -11.42 10.02 16.62
N GLY A 167 -12.09 10.79 15.76
CA GLY A 167 -12.60 12.13 16.08
C GLY A 167 -13.66 12.11 17.20
N ALA A 168 -14.43 11.02 17.30
CA ALA A 168 -15.38 10.78 18.39
C ALA A 168 -14.74 10.22 19.68
N GLY A 169 -13.40 10.13 19.76
CA GLY A 169 -12.68 9.56 20.90
C GLY A 169 -12.76 8.03 21.03
N ARG A 170 -13.44 7.36 20.09
CA ARG A 170 -13.69 5.90 20.08
C ARG A 170 -12.58 5.16 19.34
N ARG A 171 -11.33 5.37 19.77
CA ARG A 171 -10.12 4.86 19.11
C ARG A 171 -10.12 3.35 18.91
N ARG A 172 -10.52 2.58 19.92
CA ARG A 172 -10.61 1.11 19.86
C ARG A 172 -11.52 0.65 18.71
N GLU A 173 -12.67 1.30 18.57
CA GLU A 173 -13.66 0.96 17.55
C GLU A 173 -13.19 1.36 16.17
N GLY A 174 -12.50 2.51 16.05
CA GLY A 174 -11.85 2.93 14.81
C GLY A 174 -10.82 1.92 14.33
N LEU A 175 -9.93 1.45 15.20
CA LEU A 175 -8.96 0.41 14.86
C LEU A 175 -9.63 -0.92 14.53
N GLN A 176 -10.73 -1.27 15.20
CA GLN A 176 -11.48 -2.48 14.90
C GLN A 176 -12.14 -2.43 13.52
N ALA A 177 -12.73 -1.29 13.15
CA ALA A 177 -13.25 -1.04 11.80
C ALA A 177 -12.15 -1.12 10.74
N GLY A 178 -10.95 -0.63 11.07
CA GLY A 178 -9.75 -0.80 10.23
C GLY A 178 -9.38 -2.26 10.00
N ILE A 179 -9.36 -3.09 11.05
CA ILE A 179 -9.10 -4.54 10.93
C ILE A 179 -10.19 -5.25 10.11
N ASP A 180 -11.46 -4.89 10.33
CA ASP A 180 -12.58 -5.43 9.53
C ASP A 180 -12.41 -5.04 8.04
N GLY A 181 -11.93 -3.82 7.76
CA GLY A 181 -11.55 -3.37 6.41
C GLY A 181 -10.39 -4.15 5.79
N LEU A 182 -9.38 -4.54 6.57
CA LEU A 182 -8.28 -5.40 6.10
C LEU A 182 -8.78 -6.80 5.71
N TRP A 183 -9.70 -7.38 6.48
CA TRP A 183 -10.33 -8.66 6.14
C TRP A 183 -11.20 -8.57 4.89
N LEU A 184 -11.95 -7.46 4.74
CA LEU A 184 -12.69 -7.18 3.51
C LEU A 184 -11.74 -7.07 2.31
N ALA A 185 -10.63 -6.34 2.45
CA ALA A 185 -9.62 -6.17 1.41
C ALA A 185 -8.97 -7.50 1.00
N LEU A 186 -8.58 -8.32 1.96
CA LEU A 186 -8.04 -9.66 1.71
C LEU A 186 -9.05 -10.54 0.98
N SER A 187 -10.33 -10.50 1.38
CA SER A 187 -11.39 -11.30 0.77
C SER A 187 -11.66 -10.88 -0.67
N ILE A 188 -11.87 -9.59 -0.91
CA ILE A 188 -12.07 -9.03 -2.26
C ILE A 188 -10.84 -9.28 -3.13
N GLY A 189 -9.64 -9.06 -2.59
CA GLY A 189 -8.39 -9.21 -3.34
C GLY A 189 -8.10 -10.64 -3.73
N THR A 190 -8.48 -11.61 -2.89
CA THR A 190 -8.37 -13.04 -3.21
C THR A 190 -9.35 -13.43 -4.32
N VAL A 191 -10.62 -13.03 -4.22
CA VAL A 191 -11.63 -13.31 -5.26
C VAL A 191 -11.26 -12.65 -6.58
N LEU A 192 -10.85 -11.38 -6.51
CA LEU A 192 -10.41 -10.61 -7.67
C LEU A 192 -9.17 -11.23 -8.31
N GLY A 193 -8.17 -11.61 -7.49
CA GLY A 193 -6.96 -12.26 -7.96
C GLY A 193 -7.25 -13.57 -8.68
N LEU A 194 -8.02 -14.47 -8.06
CA LEU A 194 -8.39 -15.74 -8.70
C LEU A 194 -9.21 -15.53 -9.98
N GLY A 195 -10.14 -14.59 -9.97
CA GLY A 195 -10.94 -14.23 -11.15
C GLY A 195 -10.08 -13.71 -12.30
N LEU A 196 -9.18 -12.77 -12.03
CA LEU A 196 -8.25 -12.24 -13.03
C LEU A 196 -7.23 -13.27 -13.50
N PHE A 197 -6.82 -14.20 -12.65
CA PHE A 197 -5.88 -15.27 -13.03
C PHE A 197 -6.52 -16.20 -14.05
N ALA A 198 -7.75 -16.63 -13.79
CA ALA A 198 -8.52 -17.47 -14.70
C ALA A 198 -8.90 -16.71 -15.99
N ALA A 199 -9.22 -15.42 -15.88
CA ALA A 199 -9.62 -14.58 -17.01
C ALA A 199 -8.45 -13.87 -17.71
N ALA A 200 -7.18 -14.12 -17.34
CA ALA A 200 -6.03 -13.35 -17.84
C ALA A 200 -5.97 -13.36 -19.38
N GLU A 201 -6.09 -14.54 -19.98
CA GLU A 201 -6.02 -14.73 -21.43
C GLU A 201 -7.17 -14.06 -22.21
N PRO A 202 -8.46 -14.31 -21.88
CA PRO A 202 -9.55 -13.62 -22.56
C PRO A 202 -9.53 -12.10 -22.35
N LEU A 203 -9.11 -11.61 -21.18
CA LEU A 203 -8.98 -10.16 -20.93
C LEU A 203 -7.84 -9.54 -21.76
N CYS A 204 -6.69 -10.20 -21.85
CA CYS A 204 -5.58 -9.72 -22.68
C CYS A 204 -5.95 -9.70 -24.17
N ARG A 205 -6.68 -10.71 -24.66
CA ARG A 205 -7.21 -10.70 -26.04
C ARG A 205 -8.23 -9.58 -26.26
N ALA A 206 -9.12 -9.36 -25.30
CA ALA A 206 -10.14 -8.31 -25.39
C ALA A 206 -9.53 -6.90 -25.46
N LEU A 207 -8.36 -6.70 -24.83
CA LEU A 207 -7.58 -5.46 -24.90
C LEU A 207 -6.69 -5.35 -26.15
N GLY A 208 -6.81 -6.28 -27.10
CA GLY A 208 -6.10 -6.24 -28.38
C GLY A 208 -4.75 -6.96 -28.41
N GLY A 209 -4.42 -7.75 -27.38
CA GLY A 209 -3.22 -8.58 -27.39
C GLY A 209 -3.28 -9.65 -28.50
N GLN A 210 -2.25 -9.71 -29.33
CA GLN A 210 -2.10 -10.70 -30.40
C GLN A 210 -0.65 -11.22 -30.50
N GLY A 211 -0.49 -12.44 -31.01
CA GLY A 211 0.83 -13.06 -31.20
C GLY A 211 1.67 -13.08 -29.92
N GLU A 212 2.96 -12.74 -30.06
CA GLU A 212 3.91 -12.67 -28.95
C GLU A 212 3.47 -11.69 -27.84
N VAL A 213 2.84 -10.56 -28.18
CA VAL A 213 2.36 -9.58 -27.20
C VAL A 213 1.30 -10.18 -26.28
N LEU A 214 0.44 -11.05 -26.81
CA LEU A 214 -0.56 -11.75 -25.99
C LEU A 214 0.10 -12.69 -24.98
N GLU A 215 1.10 -13.47 -25.39
CA GLU A 215 1.81 -14.38 -24.51
C GLU A 215 2.52 -13.63 -23.37
N GLN A 216 3.19 -12.52 -23.70
CA GLN A 216 3.84 -11.65 -22.71
C GLN A 216 2.82 -11.02 -21.75
N ALA A 217 1.70 -10.49 -22.27
CA ALA A 217 0.63 -9.89 -21.47
C ALA A 217 0.01 -10.90 -20.49
N VAL A 218 -0.29 -12.11 -20.94
CA VAL A 218 -0.87 -13.17 -20.10
C VAL A 218 0.11 -13.62 -19.04
N THR A 219 1.38 -13.79 -19.41
CA THR A 219 2.45 -14.19 -18.49
C THR A 219 2.61 -13.17 -17.36
N TYR A 220 2.73 -11.88 -17.71
CA TYR A 220 2.81 -10.81 -16.72
C TYR A 220 1.54 -10.73 -15.85
N THR A 221 0.36 -10.75 -16.48
CA THR A 221 -0.93 -10.65 -15.77
C THR A 221 -1.09 -11.77 -14.76
N ARG A 222 -0.79 -13.02 -15.13
CA ARG A 222 -0.87 -14.16 -14.22
C ARG A 222 0.15 -14.08 -13.07
N ALA A 223 1.34 -13.54 -13.32
CA ALA A 223 2.33 -13.33 -12.27
C ALA A 223 1.86 -12.27 -11.25
N ILE A 224 1.53 -11.06 -11.70
CA ILE A 224 1.19 -9.93 -10.82
C ILE A 224 -0.13 -10.13 -10.06
N VAL A 225 -1.10 -10.82 -10.67
CA VAL A 225 -2.44 -11.03 -10.09
C VAL A 225 -2.42 -11.76 -8.74
N LEU A 226 -1.43 -12.62 -8.51
CA LEU A 226 -1.24 -13.27 -7.21
C LEU A 226 -0.85 -12.26 -6.09
N GLY A 227 -0.42 -11.07 -6.48
CA GLY A 227 -0.20 -9.91 -5.62
C GLY A 227 -1.45 -9.07 -5.35
N ALA A 228 -2.58 -9.29 -6.05
CA ALA A 228 -3.80 -8.50 -5.87
C ALA A 228 -4.32 -8.43 -4.42
N PRO A 229 -4.30 -9.53 -3.63
CA PRO A 229 -4.62 -9.45 -2.20
C PRO A 229 -3.68 -8.51 -1.43
N GLY A 230 -2.39 -8.56 -1.72
CA GLY A 230 -1.38 -7.66 -1.13
C GLY A 230 -1.64 -6.20 -1.48
N ILE A 231 -1.95 -5.90 -2.74
CA ILE A 231 -2.28 -4.54 -3.21
C ILE A 231 -3.50 -3.99 -2.46
N LEU A 232 -4.58 -4.77 -2.33
CA LEU A 232 -5.77 -4.29 -1.62
C LEU A 232 -5.53 -4.14 -0.11
N ILE A 233 -4.72 -5.01 0.50
CA ILE A 233 -4.27 -4.84 1.87
C ILE A 233 -3.52 -3.52 2.03
N VAL A 234 -2.59 -3.19 1.13
CA VAL A 234 -1.88 -1.90 1.14
C VAL A 234 -2.86 -0.74 1.06
N HIS A 235 -3.86 -0.78 0.18
CA HIS A 235 -4.88 0.27 0.08
C HIS A 235 -5.72 0.42 1.37
N ALA A 236 -6.21 -0.68 1.94
CA ALA A 236 -6.98 -0.64 3.19
C ALA A 236 -6.12 -0.15 4.36
N ALA A 237 -4.89 -0.64 4.48
CA ALA A 237 -3.96 -0.21 5.51
C ALA A 237 -3.59 1.27 5.36
N ASN A 238 -3.36 1.75 4.14
CA ASN A 238 -3.17 3.17 3.85
C ASN A 238 -4.38 3.98 4.34
N GLY A 239 -5.59 3.47 4.18
CA GLY A 239 -6.79 4.10 4.73
C GLY A 239 -6.78 4.20 6.26
N ILE A 240 -6.34 3.15 6.95
CA ILE A 240 -6.17 3.16 8.42
C ILE A 240 -5.18 4.24 8.84
N PHE A 241 -3.95 4.21 8.31
CA PHE A 241 -2.91 5.15 8.74
C PHE A 241 -3.25 6.59 8.38
N ARG A 242 -3.93 6.81 7.24
CA ARG A 242 -4.44 8.14 6.86
C ARG A 242 -5.52 8.62 7.81
N GLY A 243 -6.46 7.75 8.20
CA GLY A 243 -7.47 8.06 9.21
C GLY A 243 -6.88 8.35 10.59
N LEU A 244 -5.74 7.72 10.92
CA LEU A 244 -4.97 7.97 12.14
C LEU A 244 -4.02 9.19 12.03
N GLN A 245 -3.93 9.85 10.89
CA GLN A 245 -2.99 10.94 10.60
C GLN A 245 -1.50 10.53 10.77
N LYS A 246 -1.17 9.29 10.39
CA LYS A 246 0.17 8.68 10.51
C LYS A 246 0.76 8.33 9.14
N ASP A 247 0.69 9.28 8.22
CA ASP A 247 1.08 9.13 6.80
C ASP A 247 2.59 8.85 6.60
N ARG A 248 3.41 9.07 7.63
CA ARG A 248 4.84 8.71 7.57
C ARG A 248 5.04 7.21 7.40
N ILE A 249 4.17 6.39 8.00
CA ILE A 249 4.30 4.92 7.92
C ILE A 249 3.99 4.44 6.51
N THR A 250 2.97 5.02 5.87
CA THR A 250 2.59 4.69 4.50
C THR A 250 3.64 5.15 3.50
N LEU A 251 4.28 6.31 3.73
CA LEU A 251 5.42 6.75 2.93
C LEU A 251 6.62 5.80 3.05
N ILE A 252 7.00 5.41 4.27
CA ILE A 252 8.12 4.47 4.46
C ILE A 252 7.83 3.13 3.79
N ALA A 253 6.59 2.65 3.87
CA ALA A 253 6.16 1.44 3.19
C ALA A 253 6.27 1.58 1.65
N ALA A 254 5.80 2.70 1.09
CA ALA A 254 5.86 2.96 -0.34
C ALA A 254 7.29 3.05 -0.86
N VAL A 255 8.17 3.80 -0.18
CA VAL A 255 9.58 3.90 -0.56
C VAL A 255 10.30 2.57 -0.39
N GLY A 256 10.09 1.88 0.74
CA GLY A 256 10.68 0.56 0.98
C GLY A 256 10.22 -0.47 -0.04
N GLY A 257 8.92 -0.47 -0.37
CA GLY A 257 8.35 -1.33 -1.41
C GLY A 257 8.91 -1.05 -2.80
N ALA A 258 9.06 0.23 -3.17
CA ALA A 258 9.68 0.61 -4.44
C ALA A 258 11.13 0.14 -4.52
N VAL A 259 11.91 0.31 -3.46
CA VAL A 259 13.30 -0.21 -3.40
C VAL A 259 13.34 -1.73 -3.52
N VAL A 260 12.48 -2.44 -2.77
CA VAL A 260 12.40 -3.91 -2.84
C VAL A 260 12.03 -4.36 -4.24
N ASN A 261 11.04 -3.73 -4.85
CA ASN A 261 10.62 -4.04 -6.22
C ASN A 261 11.75 -3.82 -7.22
N THR A 262 12.37 -2.63 -7.24
CA THR A 262 13.47 -2.34 -8.18
C THR A 262 14.62 -3.32 -8.04
N VAL A 263 14.99 -3.70 -6.81
CA VAL A 263 16.04 -4.71 -6.58
C VAL A 263 15.61 -6.08 -7.10
N LEU A 264 14.35 -6.47 -6.89
CA LEU A 264 13.80 -7.74 -7.38
C LEU A 264 13.63 -7.75 -8.89
N ASP A 265 13.27 -6.63 -9.53
CA ASP A 265 13.21 -6.51 -10.98
C ASP A 265 14.60 -6.73 -11.58
N VAL A 266 15.63 -6.03 -11.07
CA VAL A 266 17.01 -6.23 -11.54
C VAL A 266 17.42 -7.69 -11.35
N LEU A 267 17.09 -8.31 -10.21
CA LEU A 267 17.42 -9.71 -9.95
C LEU A 267 16.68 -10.67 -10.89
N PHE A 268 15.35 -10.57 -11.00
CA PHE A 268 14.55 -11.53 -11.74
C PHE A 268 14.58 -11.31 -13.24
N VAL A 269 14.57 -10.04 -13.68
CA VAL A 269 14.58 -9.68 -15.10
C VAL A 269 15.99 -9.78 -15.68
N ILE A 270 17.00 -9.16 -15.05
CA ILE A 270 18.35 -9.04 -15.64
C ILE A 270 19.23 -10.25 -15.25
N VAL A 271 19.28 -10.62 -13.97
CA VAL A 271 20.20 -11.67 -13.50
C VAL A 271 19.65 -13.06 -13.82
N LEU A 272 18.38 -13.33 -13.50
CA LEU A 272 17.76 -14.63 -13.74
C LEU A 272 17.16 -14.80 -15.14
N ASN A 273 17.07 -13.73 -15.92
CA ASN A 273 16.48 -13.74 -17.28
C ASN A 273 15.05 -14.31 -17.33
N TRP A 274 14.23 -14.05 -16.30
CA TRP A 274 12.82 -14.48 -16.28
C TRP A 274 11.91 -13.61 -17.17
N GLY A 275 12.49 -12.61 -17.85
CA GLY A 275 11.75 -11.73 -18.74
C GLY A 275 10.63 -10.97 -18.01
N ILE A 276 9.50 -10.78 -18.69
CA ILE A 276 8.35 -10.06 -18.13
C ILE A 276 7.72 -10.77 -16.92
N ALA A 277 7.84 -12.09 -16.83
CA ALA A 277 7.36 -12.86 -15.68
C ALA A 277 8.11 -12.46 -14.41
N GLY A 278 9.42 -12.23 -14.54
CA GLY A 278 10.28 -11.74 -13.47
C GLY A 278 9.78 -10.42 -12.89
N SER A 279 9.38 -9.48 -13.77
CA SER A 279 8.84 -8.19 -13.31
C SER A 279 7.51 -8.33 -12.58
N GLY A 280 6.57 -9.12 -13.13
CA GLY A 280 5.31 -9.39 -12.43
C GLY A 280 5.50 -10.05 -11.06
N VAL A 281 6.53 -10.92 -10.92
CA VAL A 281 6.90 -11.54 -9.63
C VAL A 281 7.60 -10.54 -8.70
N ALA A 282 8.44 -9.64 -9.20
CA ALA A 282 9.02 -8.58 -8.38
C ALA A 282 7.92 -7.71 -7.76
N THR A 283 6.95 -7.29 -8.58
CA THR A 283 5.81 -6.50 -8.12
C THR A 283 4.94 -7.24 -7.13
N LEU A 284 4.60 -8.51 -7.38
CA LEU A 284 3.76 -9.27 -6.44
C LEU A 284 4.44 -9.39 -5.06
N VAL A 285 5.76 -9.66 -5.04
CA VAL A 285 6.52 -9.80 -3.80
C VAL A 285 6.61 -8.46 -3.07
N ALA A 286 6.85 -7.37 -3.79
CA ALA A 286 6.89 -6.03 -3.22
C ALA A 286 5.55 -5.64 -2.58
N GLN A 287 4.42 -5.98 -3.22
CA GLN A 287 3.09 -5.67 -2.69
C GLN A 287 2.75 -6.49 -1.44
N TRP A 288 3.14 -7.76 -1.40
CA TRP A 288 3.03 -8.57 -0.18
C TRP A 288 3.93 -8.05 0.93
N PHE A 289 5.16 -7.64 0.60
CA PHE A 289 6.08 -7.02 1.56
C PHE A 289 5.49 -5.74 2.16
N MET A 290 5.00 -4.83 1.32
CA MET A 290 4.35 -3.59 1.75
C MET A 290 3.10 -3.86 2.59
N GLY A 291 2.24 -4.78 2.14
CA GLY A 291 1.04 -5.17 2.85
C GLY A 291 1.35 -5.70 4.24
N LEU A 292 2.31 -6.62 4.36
CA LEU A 292 2.74 -7.15 5.65
C LEU A 292 3.38 -6.08 6.54
N PHE A 293 4.23 -5.23 5.96
CA PHE A 293 4.86 -4.11 6.67
C PHE A 293 3.83 -3.16 7.30
N LEU A 294 2.72 -2.90 6.61
CA LEU A 294 1.64 -2.03 7.09
C LEU A 294 0.68 -2.74 8.06
N VAL A 295 0.42 -4.03 7.85
CA VAL A 295 -0.47 -4.82 8.72
C VAL A 295 0.11 -5.01 10.11
N ILE A 296 1.43 -5.20 10.25
CA ILE A 296 2.09 -5.39 11.56
C ILE A 296 1.77 -4.24 12.54
N PRO A 297 2.07 -2.96 12.24
CA PRO A 297 1.74 -1.84 13.12
C PRO A 297 0.23 -1.69 13.36
N ALA A 298 -0.61 -1.96 12.35
CA ALA A 298 -2.06 -1.93 12.52
C ALA A 298 -2.55 -2.97 13.55
N ILE A 299 -2.04 -4.20 13.50
CA ILE A 299 -2.33 -5.27 14.45
C ILE A 299 -1.80 -4.94 15.85
N LEU A 300 -0.58 -4.41 15.95
CA LEU A 300 0.03 -4.08 17.23
C LEU A 300 -0.74 -2.98 17.97
N TRP A 301 -1.18 -1.94 17.26
CA TRP A 301 -1.99 -0.87 17.87
C TRP A 301 -3.39 -1.33 18.19
N SER A 302 -4.01 -2.13 17.31
CA SER A 302 -5.31 -2.75 17.56
C SER A 302 -5.28 -3.60 18.84
N ARG A 303 -4.23 -4.41 19.04
CA ARG A 303 -4.02 -5.18 20.27
C ARG A 303 -3.79 -4.30 21.50
N ALA A 304 -2.97 -3.26 21.39
CA ALA A 304 -2.68 -2.36 22.49
C ALA A 304 -3.94 -1.64 23.01
N ASP A 305 -4.86 -1.30 22.10
CA ASP A 305 -6.13 -0.63 22.43
C ASP A 305 -7.28 -1.62 22.69
N GLY A 306 -6.99 -2.93 22.77
CA GLY A 306 -7.98 -3.97 23.13
C GLY A 306 -8.98 -4.33 22.04
N ALA A 307 -8.74 -3.96 20.79
CA ALA A 307 -9.59 -4.35 19.66
C ALA A 307 -9.39 -5.82 19.28
N SER A 308 -10.47 -6.47 18.81
CA SER A 308 -10.42 -7.87 18.40
C SER A 308 -9.77 -8.02 17.02
N LEU A 309 -8.86 -8.98 16.86
CA LEU A 309 -8.25 -9.31 15.58
C LEU A 309 -9.05 -10.31 14.73
N ARG A 310 -10.10 -10.89 15.31
CA ARG A 310 -10.92 -11.90 14.64
C ARG A 310 -11.82 -11.23 13.60
N PRO A 311 -12.00 -11.84 12.41
CA PRO A 311 -12.94 -11.33 11.42
C PRO A 311 -14.35 -11.37 12.01
N ARG A 312 -15.02 -10.21 12.05
CA ARG A 312 -16.44 -10.13 12.41
C ARG A 312 -17.23 -9.96 11.14
N LEU A 313 -18.01 -10.98 10.75
CA LEU A 313 -18.83 -10.93 9.53
C LEU A 313 -19.76 -9.70 9.49
N ALA A 314 -20.31 -9.32 10.64
CA ALA A 314 -21.12 -8.09 10.76
C ALA A 314 -20.30 -6.81 10.50
N GLY A 315 -19.04 -6.75 10.95
CA GLY A 315 -18.14 -5.62 10.70
C GLY A 315 -17.67 -5.55 9.25
N ILE A 316 -17.39 -6.71 8.64
CA ILE A 316 -17.04 -6.82 7.22
C ILE A 316 -18.22 -6.39 6.33
N ALA A 317 -19.43 -6.84 6.66
CA ALA A 317 -20.65 -6.46 5.94
C ALA A 317 -20.96 -4.96 6.07
N ALA A 318 -20.79 -4.39 7.28
CA ALA A 318 -20.92 -2.96 7.50
C ALA A 318 -19.87 -2.16 6.71
N ALA A 319 -18.60 -2.59 6.73
CA ALA A 319 -17.53 -1.96 5.97
C ALA A 319 -17.78 -1.99 4.45
N GLY A 320 -18.35 -3.09 3.95
CA GLY A 320 -18.77 -3.22 2.56
C GLY A 320 -19.96 -2.32 2.21
N GLY A 321 -20.98 -2.27 3.08
CA GLY A 321 -22.16 -1.40 2.92
C GLY A 321 -21.81 0.08 2.88
N ASP A 322 -20.97 0.53 3.81
CA ASP A 322 -20.48 1.92 3.86
C ASP A 322 -19.58 2.26 2.67
N GLY A 323 -18.91 1.27 2.10
CA GLY A 323 -18.07 1.43 0.91
C GLY A 323 -18.85 1.50 -0.41
N LEU A 324 -20.09 1.01 -0.46
CA LEU A 324 -20.86 0.90 -1.70
C LEU A 324 -21.12 2.25 -2.40
N PRO A 325 -21.50 3.34 -1.72
CA PRO A 325 -21.64 4.64 -2.36
C PRO A 325 -20.33 5.16 -2.97
N LEU A 326 -19.19 4.90 -2.31
CA LEU A 326 -17.86 5.27 -2.80
C LEU A 326 -17.45 4.41 -4.00
N PHE A 327 -17.84 3.14 -4.02
CA PHE A 327 -17.66 2.27 -5.17
C PHE A 327 -18.45 2.77 -6.38
N ILE A 328 -19.75 3.08 -6.21
CA ILE A 328 -20.60 3.62 -7.29
C ILE A 328 -20.01 4.92 -7.83
N ARG A 329 -19.56 5.82 -6.94
CA ARG A 329 -18.86 7.05 -7.34
C ARG A 329 -17.61 6.75 -8.18
N THR A 330 -16.77 5.83 -7.72
CA THR A 330 -15.52 5.47 -8.39
C THR A 330 -15.80 4.85 -9.77
N LEU A 331 -16.81 3.98 -9.85
CA LEU A 331 -17.24 3.35 -11.09
C LEU A 331 -17.75 4.39 -12.10
N ALA A 332 -18.57 5.35 -11.65
CA ALA A 332 -19.05 6.45 -12.49
C ALA A 332 -17.90 7.32 -13.02
N ILE A 333 -16.94 7.68 -12.17
CA ILE A 333 -15.73 8.43 -12.59
C ILE A 333 -14.93 7.62 -13.61
N ARG A 334 -14.69 6.34 -13.36
CA ARG A 334 -13.96 5.46 -14.30
C ARG A 334 -14.67 5.32 -15.64
N ALA A 335 -15.99 5.13 -15.64
CA ALA A 335 -16.80 5.06 -16.85
C ALA A 335 -16.74 6.37 -17.64
N ALA A 336 -16.79 7.52 -16.96
CA ALA A 336 -16.63 8.82 -17.58
C ALA A 336 -15.25 8.97 -18.23
N THR A 337 -14.16 8.65 -17.52
CA THR A 337 -12.79 8.73 -18.09
C THR A 337 -12.64 7.83 -19.33
N VAL A 338 -13.12 6.59 -19.28
CA VAL A 338 -13.06 5.67 -20.43
C VAL A 338 -13.86 6.21 -21.60
N THR A 339 -15.05 6.75 -21.35
CA THR A 339 -15.89 7.35 -22.40
C THR A 339 -15.22 8.57 -23.01
N THR A 340 -14.60 9.43 -22.20
CA THR A 340 -13.84 10.59 -22.68
C THR A 340 -12.67 10.17 -23.57
N VAL A 341 -11.88 9.18 -23.14
CA VAL A 341 -10.75 8.67 -23.95
C VAL A 341 -11.25 8.03 -25.24
N ALA A 342 -12.34 7.26 -25.21
CA ALA A 342 -12.94 6.67 -26.39
C ALA A 342 -13.44 7.73 -27.39
N CYS A 343 -14.06 8.81 -26.90
CA CYS A 343 -14.46 9.94 -27.73
C CYS A 343 -13.24 10.67 -28.32
N ALA A 344 -12.22 10.96 -27.52
CA ALA A 344 -10.99 11.61 -27.99
C ALA A 344 -10.27 10.78 -29.06
N ALA A 345 -10.23 9.45 -28.90
CA ALA A 345 -9.65 8.54 -29.89
C ALA A 345 -10.41 8.59 -31.23
N ARG A 346 -11.74 8.75 -31.20
CA ARG A 346 -12.57 8.89 -32.41
C ARG A 346 -12.39 10.24 -33.11
N MET A 347 -11.89 11.27 -32.41
CA MET A 347 -11.64 12.61 -32.97
C MET A 347 -10.28 12.73 -33.69
N GLY A 348 -9.48 11.67 -33.70
CA GLY A 348 -8.21 11.59 -34.43
C GLY A 348 -6.97 11.57 -33.53
N THR A 349 -5.87 11.05 -34.07
CA THR A 349 -4.63 10.77 -33.32
C THR A 349 -3.99 12.01 -32.70
N ALA A 350 -4.12 13.19 -33.32
CA ALA A 350 -3.61 14.45 -32.79
C ALA A 350 -4.37 14.93 -31.53
N VAL A 351 -5.69 14.74 -31.50
CA VAL A 351 -6.53 15.10 -30.34
C VAL A 351 -6.28 14.13 -29.19
N LEU A 352 -6.14 12.83 -29.49
CA LEU A 352 -5.78 11.83 -28.50
C LEU A 352 -4.37 12.07 -27.94
N ALA A 353 -3.39 12.40 -28.78
CA ALA A 353 -2.02 12.72 -28.35
C ALA A 353 -1.98 13.98 -27.47
N GLY A 354 -2.74 15.03 -27.81
CA GLY A 354 -2.85 16.24 -26.98
C GLY A 354 -3.62 16.03 -25.67
N PHE A 355 -4.45 14.99 -25.56
CA PHE A 355 -5.15 14.62 -24.33
C PHE A 355 -4.27 13.79 -23.37
N GLN A 356 -3.27 13.09 -23.92
CA GLN A 356 -2.35 12.22 -23.19
C GLN A 356 -1.03 12.93 -22.80
N ALA A 357 -0.76 14.11 -23.37
CA ALA A 357 0.39 14.96 -23.07
C ALA A 357 0.12 15.87 -21.87
#